data_AF-A0A9D6R238-F1
#
_entry.id   AF-A0A9D6R238-F1
#
_cell.length_a   1.000
_cell.length_b   1.000
_cell.length_c   1.000
_cell.angle_alpha   90.00
_cell.angle_beta   90.00
_cell.angle_gamma   90.00
#
_symmetry.space_group_name_H-M   'P 1'
#
loop_
_entity.id
_entity.type
_entity.pdbx_description
1 polymer ?
#
loop_
_entity_poly.entity_id
_entity_poly.type
_entity_poly.pdbx_seq_one_letter_code
_entity_poly.pdbx_strand_id
1 'polypeptide(L)'
;MTTSYQMQRWSLSDLLASAEGPKLEKALADYEAAVSNMEAWRDRLKPDLAEADFLAALRDFEAVQALDRRLGYFAFLWFAEDTQSPKALSFKSKIENLSAEAQNRVLFFTLWWKALDDAPAARLMEAAKTTDVTYFLEELRHFKPHTLSEPEEKVINLKNVTGANALNTIYDMITNRFVFTLEVDGETKKLTRDQLSVYIQGPHPKLREAAYRELYRVFGENAQVLAQFYNYLVTDWRMENVGLRKFAGPIAVRNLANNIPDAVVETLLDVCRKNARVFRRYFQLKAKWIGLPRLRRYDLYAPLLRADKEYPYPEAVEYVLDTFSG
;
A
#
# COMPACT_ATOMS: atom_id res chain seq x y z
N MET A 1 2.76 -25.80 -32.92
CA MET A 1 3.90 -24.86 -32.88
C MET A 1 4.09 -24.50 -31.42
N THR A 2 5.17 -24.95 -30.79
CA THR A 2 5.47 -24.61 -29.40
C THR A 2 5.87 -23.14 -29.35
N THR A 3 5.06 -22.32 -28.68
CA THR A 3 5.38 -20.91 -28.43
C THR A 3 6.61 -20.87 -27.53
N SER A 4 7.75 -20.41 -28.05
CA SER A 4 8.97 -20.25 -27.24
C SER A 4 8.90 -18.93 -26.48
N TYR A 5 8.63 -19.00 -25.17
CA TYR A 5 8.57 -17.83 -24.31
C TYR A 5 9.97 -17.34 -23.94
N GLN A 6 10.25 -16.05 -24.10
CA GLN A 6 11.51 -15.44 -23.68
C GLN A 6 11.29 -14.38 -22.61
N MET A 7 12.22 -14.30 -21.67
CA MET A 7 12.20 -13.26 -20.64
C MET A 7 12.56 -11.91 -21.26
N GLN A 8 11.69 -10.92 -21.07
CA GLN A 8 11.85 -9.56 -21.58
C GLN A 8 11.51 -8.55 -20.48
N ARG A 9 11.96 -7.30 -20.65
CA ARG A 9 11.45 -6.19 -19.84
C ARG A 9 9.99 -5.95 -20.18
N TRP A 10 9.19 -5.50 -19.21
CA TRP A 10 7.84 -5.02 -19.51
C TRP A 10 7.92 -3.76 -20.39
N SER A 11 6.84 -3.46 -21.10
CA SER A 11 6.68 -2.18 -21.78
C SER A 11 5.80 -1.27 -20.95
N LEU A 12 6.17 0.01 -20.84
CA LEU A 12 5.36 1.05 -20.20
C LEU A 12 4.66 1.97 -21.21
N SER A 13 4.78 1.68 -22.51
CA SER A 13 4.29 2.52 -23.60
C SER A 13 2.80 2.82 -23.54
N ASP A 14 2.01 1.88 -23.01
CA ASP A 14 0.56 2.02 -22.88
C ASP A 14 0.18 3.03 -21.78
N LEU A 15 1.03 3.18 -20.76
CA LEU A 15 0.88 4.19 -19.72
C LEU A 15 1.46 5.53 -20.17
N LEU A 16 2.72 5.58 -20.56
CA LEU A 16 3.35 6.79 -21.09
C LEU A 16 4.53 6.38 -21.97
N ALA A 17 4.61 6.96 -23.18
CA ALA A 17 5.62 6.57 -24.16
C ALA A 17 7.06 6.90 -23.71
N SER A 18 7.24 7.94 -22.89
CA SER A 18 8.55 8.40 -22.42
C SER A 18 8.40 9.26 -21.17
N ALA A 19 9.37 9.18 -20.27
CA ALA A 19 9.49 10.05 -19.10
C ALA A 19 10.05 11.44 -19.40
N GLU A 20 10.28 11.77 -20.66
CA GLU A 20 10.84 13.03 -21.14
C GLU A 20 10.20 13.42 -22.48
N GLY A 21 10.21 14.72 -22.78
CA GLY A 21 9.80 15.27 -24.08
C GLY A 21 8.30 15.50 -24.27
N PRO A 22 7.86 15.76 -25.52
CA PRO A 22 6.52 16.32 -25.80
C PRO A 22 5.34 15.46 -25.34
N LYS A 23 5.52 14.14 -25.24
CA LYS A 23 4.47 13.22 -24.77
C LYS A 23 4.22 13.36 -23.28
N LEU A 24 5.29 13.53 -22.47
CA LEU A 24 5.15 13.84 -21.05
C LEU A 24 4.55 15.23 -20.87
N GLU A 25 5.06 16.23 -21.59
CA GLU A 25 4.57 17.62 -21.49
C GLU A 25 3.06 17.68 -21.77
N LYS A 26 2.60 16.99 -22.82
CA LYS A 26 1.17 16.86 -23.09
C LYS A 26 0.41 16.16 -21.96
N ALA A 27 0.91 15.03 -21.44
CA ALA A 27 0.23 14.31 -20.37
C ALA A 27 0.10 15.13 -19.08
N LEU A 28 1.13 15.92 -18.74
CA LEU A 28 1.09 16.85 -17.61
C LEU A 28 0.11 18.00 -17.85
N ALA A 29 0.07 18.55 -19.06
CA ALA A 29 -0.89 19.61 -19.42
C ALA A 29 -2.33 19.10 -19.42
N ASP A 30 -2.59 17.89 -19.95
CA ASP A 30 -3.90 17.25 -19.92
C ASP A 30 -4.35 17.04 -18.45
N TYR A 31 -3.44 16.63 -17.57
CA TYR A 31 -3.73 16.44 -16.15
C TYR A 31 -4.08 17.76 -15.45
N GLU A 32 -3.27 18.80 -15.64
CA GLU A 32 -3.52 20.12 -15.07
C GLU A 32 -4.85 20.73 -15.58
N ALA A 33 -5.16 20.53 -16.86
CA ALA A 33 -6.44 20.97 -17.43
C ALA A 33 -7.63 20.22 -16.80
N ALA A 34 -7.52 18.90 -16.60
CA ALA A 34 -8.57 18.12 -15.93
C ALA A 34 -8.78 18.60 -14.48
N VAL A 35 -7.70 18.90 -13.75
CA VAL A 35 -7.77 19.45 -12.39
C VAL A 35 -8.47 20.81 -12.39
N SER A 36 -8.10 21.70 -13.31
CA SER A 36 -8.69 23.04 -13.43
C SER A 36 -10.17 22.98 -13.81
N ASN A 37 -10.55 22.08 -14.71
CA ASN A 37 -11.96 21.84 -15.07
C ASN A 37 -12.74 21.35 -13.85
N MET A 38 -12.15 20.44 -13.06
CA MET A 38 -12.78 19.96 -11.85
C MET A 38 -12.98 21.11 -10.85
N GLU A 39 -11.95 21.93 -10.60
CA GLU A 39 -12.02 23.09 -9.70
C GLU A 39 -13.13 24.08 -10.05
N ALA A 40 -13.43 24.27 -11.35
CA ALA A 40 -14.49 25.16 -11.80
C ALA A 40 -15.89 24.76 -11.29
N TRP A 41 -16.08 23.52 -10.82
CA TRP A 41 -17.32 23.08 -10.19
C TRP A 41 -17.54 23.60 -8.78
N ARG A 42 -16.50 24.06 -8.08
CA ARG A 42 -16.53 24.35 -6.63
C ARG A 42 -17.71 25.22 -6.20
N ASP A 43 -17.93 26.35 -6.86
CA ASP A 43 -18.99 27.30 -6.47
C ASP A 43 -20.40 26.85 -6.92
N ARG A 44 -20.46 25.83 -7.80
CA ARG A 44 -21.70 25.26 -8.33
C ARG A 44 -22.21 24.09 -7.48
N LEU A 45 -21.32 23.41 -6.74
CA LEU A 45 -21.67 22.26 -5.91
C LEU A 45 -22.58 22.67 -4.75
N LYS A 46 -23.89 22.54 -4.97
CA LYS A 46 -24.95 22.87 -4.00
C LYS A 46 -25.97 21.73 -3.92
N PRO A 47 -26.74 21.61 -2.82
CA PRO A 47 -27.72 20.52 -2.67
C PRO A 47 -28.76 20.43 -3.81
N ASP A 48 -29.05 21.55 -4.47
CA ASP A 48 -29.99 21.69 -5.58
C ASP A 48 -29.33 21.54 -6.96
N LEU A 49 -28.06 21.11 -7.05
CA LEU A 49 -27.36 20.88 -8.32
C LEU A 49 -28.19 19.99 -9.26
N ALA A 50 -28.30 20.40 -10.51
CA ALA A 50 -29.01 19.63 -11.52
C ALA A 50 -28.31 18.28 -11.77
N GLU A 51 -29.08 17.23 -12.05
CA GLU A 51 -28.54 15.88 -12.25
C GLU A 51 -27.55 15.81 -13.42
N ALA A 52 -27.84 16.50 -14.53
CA ALA A 52 -26.94 16.58 -15.68
C ALA A 52 -25.61 17.25 -15.33
N ASP A 53 -25.66 18.30 -14.51
CA ASP A 53 -24.45 18.99 -14.02
C ASP A 53 -23.66 18.13 -13.05
N PHE A 54 -24.32 17.38 -12.17
CA PHE A 54 -23.66 16.41 -11.30
C PHE A 54 -22.95 15.31 -12.09
N LEU A 55 -23.59 14.76 -13.11
CA LEU A 55 -22.97 13.76 -13.99
C LEU A 55 -21.78 14.34 -14.76
N ALA A 56 -21.83 15.61 -15.16
CA ALA A 56 -20.69 16.28 -15.78
C ALA A 56 -19.52 16.46 -14.79
N ALA A 57 -19.79 16.95 -13.57
CA ALA A 57 -18.79 17.07 -12.51
C ALA A 57 -18.15 15.72 -12.15
N LEU A 58 -18.95 14.65 -12.15
CA LEU A 58 -18.47 13.30 -11.88
C LEU A 58 -17.51 12.78 -12.96
N ARG A 59 -17.78 13.08 -14.24
CA ARG A 59 -16.87 12.77 -15.36
C ARG A 59 -15.57 13.57 -15.28
N ASP A 60 -15.64 14.85 -14.93
CA ASP A 60 -14.44 15.67 -14.75
C ASP A 60 -13.58 15.15 -13.59
N PHE A 61 -14.23 14.75 -12.48
CA PHE A 61 -13.54 14.10 -11.36
C PHE A 61 -12.89 12.78 -11.78
N GLU A 62 -13.60 11.92 -12.52
CA GLU A 62 -13.05 10.67 -13.05
C GLU A 62 -11.85 10.89 -13.96
N ALA A 63 -11.90 11.91 -14.83
CA ALA A 63 -10.79 12.27 -15.72
C ALA A 63 -9.51 12.63 -14.94
N VAL A 64 -9.65 13.41 -13.86
CA VAL A 64 -8.53 13.71 -12.94
C VAL A 64 -7.95 12.41 -12.39
N GLN A 65 -8.79 11.52 -11.85
CA GLN A 65 -8.34 10.27 -11.25
C GLN A 65 -7.66 9.33 -12.25
N ALA A 66 -8.20 9.22 -13.47
CA ALA A 66 -7.64 8.37 -14.52
C ALA A 66 -6.25 8.84 -14.98
N LEU A 67 -6.08 10.16 -15.19
CA LEU A 67 -4.80 10.74 -15.59
C LEU A 67 -3.76 10.66 -14.48
N ASP A 68 -4.14 10.95 -13.23
CA ASP A 68 -3.30 10.81 -12.05
C ASP A 68 -2.76 9.37 -11.93
N ARG A 69 -3.66 8.37 -12.03
CA ARG A 69 -3.29 6.96 -11.95
C ARG A 69 -2.34 6.54 -13.07
N ARG A 70 -2.57 7.01 -14.29
CA ARG A 70 -1.72 6.69 -15.45
C ARG A 70 -0.29 7.21 -15.25
N LEU A 71 -0.15 8.48 -14.82
CA LEU A 71 1.15 9.09 -14.53
C LEU A 71 1.83 8.41 -13.33
N GLY A 72 1.09 8.18 -12.25
CA GLY A 72 1.59 7.57 -11.03
C GLY A 72 2.09 6.13 -11.25
N TYR A 73 1.34 5.29 -11.96
CA TYR A 73 1.78 3.92 -12.26
C TYR A 73 2.99 3.89 -13.19
N PHE A 74 3.05 4.76 -14.20
CA PHE A 74 4.25 4.87 -15.03
C PHE A 74 5.48 5.23 -14.17
N ALA A 75 5.36 6.23 -13.30
CA ALA A 75 6.44 6.67 -12.43
C ALA A 75 6.91 5.56 -11.48
N PHE A 76 5.96 4.85 -10.87
CA PHE A 76 6.25 3.74 -9.97
C PHE A 76 6.92 2.56 -10.69
N LEU A 77 6.35 2.11 -11.81
CA LEU A 77 6.88 0.97 -12.56
C LEU A 77 8.25 1.28 -13.15
N TRP A 78 8.47 2.50 -13.67
CA TRP A 78 9.78 2.88 -14.18
C TRP A 78 10.85 2.88 -13.08
N PHE A 79 10.50 3.35 -11.87
CA PHE A 79 11.39 3.23 -10.72
C PHE A 79 11.60 1.77 -10.28
N ALA A 80 10.57 0.92 -10.36
CA ALA A 80 10.68 -0.49 -10.01
C ALA A 80 11.58 -1.29 -10.98
N GLU A 81 11.74 -0.86 -12.24
CA GLU A 81 12.70 -1.47 -13.19
C GLU A 81 14.15 -1.36 -12.71
N ASP A 82 14.49 -0.22 -12.09
CA ASP A 82 15.81 0.03 -11.52
C ASP A 82 15.69 1.00 -10.34
N THR A 83 15.58 0.45 -9.14
CA THR A 83 15.42 1.23 -7.90
C THR A 83 16.66 2.03 -7.52
N GLN A 84 17.79 1.85 -8.22
CA GLN A 84 19.01 2.65 -8.03
C GLN A 84 19.08 3.85 -8.99
N SER A 85 18.16 3.98 -9.94
CA SER A 85 18.14 5.06 -10.94
C SER A 85 17.77 6.40 -10.31
N PRO A 86 18.69 7.39 -10.25
CA PRO A 86 18.38 8.72 -9.73
C PRO A 86 17.34 9.46 -10.58
N LYS A 87 17.31 9.18 -11.89
CA LYS A 87 16.33 9.78 -12.82
C LYS A 87 14.91 9.29 -12.53
N ALA A 88 14.73 7.99 -12.37
CA ALA A 88 13.42 7.41 -12.09
C ALA A 88 12.92 7.84 -10.69
N LEU A 89 13.82 7.89 -9.70
CA LEU A 89 13.49 8.40 -8.37
C LEU A 89 13.04 9.88 -8.40
N SER A 90 13.79 10.74 -9.08
CA SER A 90 13.44 12.16 -9.22
C SER A 90 12.10 12.35 -9.92
N PHE A 91 11.86 11.60 -11.00
CA PHE A 91 10.59 11.62 -11.72
C PHE A 91 9.42 11.17 -10.84
N LYS A 92 9.58 10.06 -10.11
CA LYS A 92 8.58 9.56 -9.16
C LYS A 92 8.23 10.60 -8.10
N SER A 93 9.23 11.20 -7.45
CA SER A 93 9.00 12.26 -6.46
C SER A 93 8.28 13.47 -7.06
N LYS A 94 8.60 13.86 -8.30
CA LYS A 94 7.91 14.95 -9.01
C LYS A 94 6.43 14.63 -9.23
N ILE A 95 6.11 13.43 -9.72
CA ILE A 95 4.73 13.01 -9.96
C ILE A 95 3.95 12.87 -8.65
N GLU A 96 4.56 12.34 -7.59
CA GLU A 96 3.94 12.24 -6.26
C GLU A 96 3.59 13.61 -5.67
N ASN A 97 4.48 14.60 -5.80
CA ASN A 97 4.21 15.97 -5.37
C ASN A 97 3.07 16.61 -6.17
N LEU A 98 3.09 16.45 -7.50
CA LEU A 98 2.03 16.97 -8.38
C LEU A 98 0.67 16.33 -8.04
N SER A 99 0.64 15.02 -7.83
CA SER A 99 -0.54 14.28 -7.42
C SER A 99 -1.10 14.79 -6.09
N ALA A 100 -0.24 15.01 -5.08
CA ALA A 100 -0.65 15.54 -3.79
C ALA A 100 -1.24 16.96 -3.90
N GLU A 101 -0.67 17.82 -4.73
CA GLU A 101 -1.20 19.17 -4.99
C GLU A 101 -2.57 19.11 -5.67
N ALA A 102 -2.68 18.34 -6.75
CA ALA A 102 -3.94 18.15 -7.49
C ALA A 102 -5.05 17.54 -6.62
N GLN A 103 -4.74 16.52 -5.81
CA GLN A 103 -5.71 15.90 -4.90
C GLN A 103 -6.27 16.91 -3.89
N ASN A 104 -5.43 17.81 -3.35
CA ASN A 104 -5.90 18.87 -2.46
C ASN A 104 -6.82 19.88 -3.17
N ARG A 105 -6.51 20.21 -4.43
CA ARG A 105 -7.32 21.11 -5.27
C ARG A 105 -8.72 20.59 -5.54
N VAL A 106 -8.85 19.27 -5.77
CA VAL A 106 -10.14 18.60 -6.09
C VAL A 106 -10.86 17.95 -4.91
N LEU A 107 -10.25 17.94 -3.72
CA LEU A 107 -10.77 17.27 -2.51
C LEU A 107 -12.22 17.68 -2.17
N PHE A 108 -12.55 18.95 -2.44
CA PHE A 108 -13.85 19.56 -2.16
C PHE A 108 -15.03 18.78 -2.74
N PHE A 109 -14.87 18.10 -3.88
CA PHE A 109 -15.95 17.33 -4.48
C PHE A 109 -16.37 16.17 -3.60
N THR A 110 -15.41 15.37 -3.14
CA THR A 110 -15.70 14.24 -2.26
C THR A 110 -16.18 14.71 -0.90
N LEU A 111 -15.74 15.87 -0.41
CA LEU A 111 -16.21 16.45 0.86
C LEU A 111 -17.64 16.94 0.73
N TRP A 112 -17.97 17.66 -0.34
CA TRP A 112 -19.32 18.09 -0.65
C TRP A 112 -20.28 16.89 -0.74
N TRP A 113 -19.91 15.85 -1.50
CA TRP A 113 -20.72 14.64 -1.64
C TRP A 113 -21.04 13.98 -0.29
N LYS A 114 -20.03 13.88 0.60
CA LYS A 114 -20.20 13.34 1.96
C LYS A 114 -21.06 14.25 2.84
N ALA A 115 -20.95 15.57 2.67
CA ALA A 115 -21.67 16.56 3.44
C ALA A 115 -23.15 16.70 3.05
N LEU A 116 -23.55 16.25 1.85
CA LEU A 116 -24.95 16.32 1.41
C LEU A 116 -25.89 15.65 2.42
N ASP A 117 -27.06 16.27 2.60
CA ASP A 117 -28.17 15.61 3.25
C ASP A 117 -28.68 14.43 2.41
N ASP A 118 -29.41 13.53 3.06
CA ASP A 118 -29.73 12.24 2.45
C ASP A 118 -30.68 12.37 1.25
N ALA A 119 -31.59 13.34 1.29
CA ALA A 119 -32.51 13.62 0.19
C ALA A 119 -31.80 14.10 -1.12
N PRO A 120 -30.99 15.17 -1.11
CA PRO A 120 -30.26 15.58 -2.30
C PRO A 120 -29.25 14.52 -2.77
N ALA A 121 -28.59 13.81 -1.85
CA ALA A 121 -27.69 12.71 -2.21
C ALA A 121 -28.44 11.56 -2.92
N ALA A 122 -29.62 11.16 -2.43
CA ALA A 122 -30.43 10.11 -3.04
C ALA A 122 -30.88 10.47 -4.47
N ARG A 123 -31.29 11.72 -4.69
CA ARG A 123 -31.65 12.23 -6.03
C ARG A 123 -30.47 12.13 -7.00
N LEU A 124 -29.30 12.63 -6.60
CA LEU A 124 -28.10 12.59 -7.43
C LEU A 124 -27.58 11.16 -7.64
N MET A 125 -27.70 10.29 -6.64
CA MET A 125 -27.39 8.86 -6.75
C MET A 125 -28.26 8.17 -7.80
N GLU A 126 -29.56 8.50 -7.89
CA GLU A 126 -30.44 7.92 -8.90
C GLU A 126 -29.95 8.24 -10.31
N ALA A 127 -29.56 9.49 -10.56
CA ALA A 127 -28.97 9.87 -11.85
C ALA A 127 -27.65 9.13 -12.13
N ALA A 128 -26.81 8.92 -11.11
CA ALA A 128 -25.55 8.20 -11.22
C ALA A 128 -25.70 6.73 -11.58
N LYS A 129 -26.88 6.11 -11.44
CA LYS A 129 -27.11 4.70 -11.86
C LYS A 129 -26.92 4.45 -13.36
N THR A 130 -26.88 5.51 -14.15
CA THR A 130 -26.52 5.45 -15.58
C THR A 130 -25.00 5.30 -15.81
N THR A 131 -24.21 5.26 -14.74
CA THR A 131 -22.74 5.19 -14.75
C THR A 131 -22.25 4.00 -13.91
N ASP A 132 -20.98 3.65 -14.07
CA ASP A 132 -20.34 2.54 -13.32
C ASP A 132 -19.75 2.97 -11.96
N VAL A 133 -19.97 4.22 -11.53
CA VAL A 133 -19.33 4.80 -10.32
C VAL A 133 -20.28 4.92 -9.13
N THR A 134 -21.47 4.32 -9.19
CA THR A 134 -22.44 4.30 -8.07
C THR A 134 -21.83 3.72 -6.79
N TYR A 135 -21.14 2.58 -6.89
CA TYR A 135 -20.47 1.97 -5.74
C TYR A 135 -19.45 2.92 -5.11
N PHE A 136 -18.67 3.65 -5.91
CA PHE A 136 -17.73 4.66 -5.38
C PHE A 136 -18.45 5.75 -4.58
N LEU A 137 -19.59 6.25 -5.08
CA LEU A 137 -20.39 7.25 -4.39
C LEU A 137 -21.01 6.71 -3.10
N GLU A 138 -21.49 5.47 -3.09
CA GLU A 138 -21.99 4.78 -1.89
C GLU A 138 -20.88 4.62 -0.84
N GLU A 139 -19.70 4.16 -1.25
CA GLU A 139 -18.56 3.99 -0.36
C GLU A 139 -18.10 5.31 0.28
N LEU A 140 -18.07 6.40 -0.48
CA LEU A 140 -17.79 7.72 0.10
C LEU A 140 -18.78 8.08 1.21
N ARG A 141 -20.07 7.75 1.03
CA ARG A 141 -21.13 8.07 2.01
C ARG A 141 -20.96 7.33 3.31
N HIS A 142 -20.36 6.13 3.31
CA HIS A 142 -20.04 5.40 4.54
C HIS A 142 -19.08 6.19 5.46
N PHE A 143 -18.28 7.12 4.91
CA PHE A 143 -17.42 8.00 5.70
C PHE A 143 -18.09 9.27 6.22
N LYS A 144 -19.35 9.57 5.84
CA LYS A 144 -20.06 10.78 6.31
C LYS A 144 -20.00 10.98 7.84
N PRO A 145 -20.20 9.95 8.69
CA PRO A 145 -20.13 10.12 10.16
C PRO A 145 -18.74 10.44 10.70
N HIS A 146 -17.69 10.25 9.88
CA HIS A 146 -16.28 10.30 10.26
C HIS A 146 -15.47 11.36 9.50
N THR A 147 -16.16 12.14 8.66
CA THR A 147 -15.57 13.23 7.87
C THR A 147 -15.67 14.52 8.68
N LEU A 148 -14.57 15.25 8.77
CA LEU A 148 -14.49 16.55 9.44
C LEU A 148 -14.90 17.67 8.46
N SER A 149 -14.92 18.92 8.92
CA SER A 149 -15.13 20.05 8.01
C SER A 149 -13.97 20.19 7.00
N GLU A 150 -14.21 20.79 5.83
CA GLU A 150 -13.17 21.00 4.82
C GLU A 150 -11.90 21.71 5.36
N PRO A 151 -12.01 22.79 6.18
CA PRO A 151 -10.83 23.40 6.80
C PRO A 151 -10.07 22.45 7.73
N GLU A 152 -10.76 21.62 8.52
CA GLU A 152 -10.13 20.65 9.42
C GLU A 152 -9.40 19.54 8.63
N GLU A 153 -10.05 18.99 7.60
CA GLU A 153 -9.46 18.00 6.70
C GLU A 153 -8.20 18.55 6.01
N LYS A 154 -8.26 19.80 5.55
CA LYS A 154 -7.11 20.48 4.94
C LYS A 154 -5.96 20.65 5.92
N VAL A 155 -6.22 21.06 7.17
CA VAL A 155 -5.18 21.20 8.20
C VAL A 155 -4.52 19.85 8.49
N ILE A 156 -5.31 18.79 8.67
CA ILE A 156 -4.80 17.44 8.91
C ILE A 156 -3.91 16.98 7.75
N ASN A 157 -4.38 17.10 6.51
CA ASN A 157 -3.61 16.70 5.32
C ASN A 157 -2.26 17.42 5.24
N LEU A 158 -2.25 18.75 5.43
CA LEU A 158 -1.02 19.54 5.40
C LEU A 158 -0.06 19.17 6.56
N LYS A 159 -0.60 18.91 7.75
CA LYS A 159 0.20 18.52 8.91
C LYS A 159 0.76 17.10 8.77
N ASN A 160 0.03 16.16 8.18
CA ASN A 160 0.49 14.78 8.00
C ASN A 160 1.72 14.68 7.10
N VAL A 161 1.87 15.57 6.10
CA VAL A 161 3.08 15.66 5.25
C VAL A 161 4.35 15.82 6.09
N THR A 162 4.33 16.73 7.07
CA THR A 162 5.49 17.03 7.93
C THR A 162 5.46 16.33 9.29
N GLY A 163 4.38 15.61 9.59
CA GLY A 163 4.13 14.85 10.82
C GLY A 163 4.27 13.35 10.59
N ALA A 164 3.15 12.63 10.61
CA ALA A 164 3.12 11.17 10.52
C ALA A 164 3.87 10.60 9.31
N ASN A 165 3.77 11.22 8.12
CA ASN A 165 4.47 10.75 6.93
C ASN A 165 5.98 10.90 7.07
N ALA A 166 6.45 12.06 7.55
CA ALA A 166 7.87 12.30 7.80
C ALA A 166 8.44 11.34 8.86
N LEU A 167 7.67 11.03 9.92
CA LEU A 167 8.08 10.05 10.93
C LEU A 167 8.27 8.64 10.35
N ASN A 168 7.37 8.20 9.45
CA ASN A 168 7.54 6.92 8.73
C ASN A 168 8.81 6.95 7.86
N THR A 169 9.04 8.01 7.10
CA THR A 169 10.26 8.15 6.28
C THR A 169 11.53 8.07 7.11
N ILE A 170 11.58 8.75 8.27
CA ILE A 170 12.76 8.73 9.14
C ILE A 170 12.96 7.33 9.75
N TYR A 171 11.89 6.65 10.17
CA TYR A 171 11.96 5.27 10.65
C TYR A 171 12.57 4.34 9.58
N ASP A 172 12.12 4.45 8.33
CA ASP A 172 12.66 3.67 7.22
C ASP A 172 14.14 3.99 6.97
N MET A 173 14.51 5.28 6.95
CA MET A 173 15.91 5.70 6.80
C MET A 173 16.81 5.14 7.90
N ILE A 174 16.35 5.11 9.15
CA ILE A 174 17.12 4.58 10.28
C ILE A 174 17.28 3.07 10.12
N THR A 175 16.18 2.34 9.93
CA THR A 175 16.20 0.87 9.90
C THR A 175 16.90 0.32 8.66
N ASN A 176 16.86 1.02 7.52
CA ASN A 176 17.59 0.64 6.31
C ASN A 176 19.11 0.83 6.43
N ARG A 177 19.57 1.68 7.35
CA ARG A 177 21.00 1.91 7.61
C ARG A 177 21.61 0.87 8.56
N PHE A 178 20.80 0.01 9.17
CA PHE A 178 21.32 -1.02 10.07
C PHE A 178 22.26 -1.97 9.33
N VAL A 179 23.39 -2.26 9.96
CA VAL A 179 24.38 -3.22 9.50
C VAL A 179 24.44 -4.35 10.51
N PHE A 180 24.32 -5.57 10.01
CA PHE A 180 24.32 -6.78 10.80
C PHE A 180 25.63 -7.53 10.58
N THR A 181 26.23 -8.00 11.66
CA THR A 181 27.51 -8.71 11.61
C THR A 181 27.30 -10.19 11.87
N LEU A 182 27.65 -11.04 10.89
CA LEU A 182 27.47 -12.49 10.98
C LEU A 182 28.74 -13.21 10.56
N GLU A 183 29.19 -14.18 11.36
CA GLU A 183 30.28 -15.09 10.97
C GLU A 183 29.72 -16.22 10.10
N VAL A 184 30.28 -16.37 8.91
CA VAL A 184 29.89 -17.38 7.92
C VAL A 184 31.16 -18.03 7.40
N ASP A 185 31.31 -19.34 7.61
CA ASP A 185 32.47 -20.13 7.17
C ASP A 185 33.83 -19.57 7.62
N GLY A 186 33.87 -18.99 8.83
CA GLY A 186 35.08 -18.38 9.42
C GLY A 186 35.34 -16.93 9.00
N GLU A 187 34.52 -16.36 8.12
CA GLU A 187 34.60 -14.96 7.70
C GLU A 187 33.52 -14.11 8.36
N THR A 188 33.89 -12.93 8.87
CA THR A 188 32.93 -11.96 9.37
C THR A 188 32.34 -11.16 8.22
N LYS A 189 31.03 -11.27 8.00
CA LYS A 189 30.29 -10.55 6.97
C LYS A 189 29.49 -9.40 7.58
N LYS A 190 29.50 -8.25 6.91
CA LYS A 190 28.59 -7.13 7.17
C LYS A 190 27.44 -7.20 6.17
N LEU A 191 26.23 -7.33 6.68
CA LEU A 191 25.03 -7.64 5.90
C LEU A 191 23.98 -6.55 6.07
N THR A 192 23.20 -6.32 5.01
CA THR A 192 21.90 -5.64 5.11
C THR A 192 20.86 -6.57 5.76
N ARG A 193 19.68 -6.04 6.11
CA ARG A 193 18.59 -6.86 6.66
C ARG A 193 18.18 -8.00 5.72
N ASP A 194 18.10 -7.72 4.43
CA ASP A 194 17.64 -8.71 3.44
C ASP A 194 18.69 -9.80 3.24
N GLN A 195 19.97 -9.44 3.19
CA GLN A 195 21.07 -10.41 3.17
C GLN A 195 21.10 -11.27 4.43
N LEU A 196 20.85 -10.68 5.61
CA LEU A 196 20.75 -11.43 6.87
C LEU A 196 19.56 -12.41 6.86
N SER A 197 18.42 -12.02 6.27
CA SER A 197 17.20 -12.84 6.20
C SER A 197 17.43 -14.16 5.45
N VAL A 198 18.33 -14.20 4.47
CA VAL A 198 18.73 -15.45 3.78
C VAL A 198 19.27 -16.47 4.80
N TYR A 199 20.06 -16.03 5.77
CA TYR A 199 20.59 -16.91 6.81
C TYR A 199 19.54 -17.30 7.83
N ILE A 200 18.59 -16.42 8.17
CA ILE A 200 17.45 -16.73 9.07
C ILE A 200 16.54 -17.82 8.49
N GLN A 201 16.38 -17.83 7.17
CA GLN A 201 15.56 -18.81 6.44
C GLN A 201 16.38 -20.00 5.92
N GLY A 202 17.70 -20.00 6.17
CA GLY A 202 18.63 -20.97 5.61
C GLY A 202 18.57 -22.35 6.25
N PRO A 203 19.20 -23.38 5.63
CA PRO A 203 19.17 -24.74 6.13
C PRO A 203 20.01 -24.96 7.38
N HIS A 204 21.02 -24.12 7.64
CA HIS A 204 22.02 -24.32 8.71
C HIS A 204 21.54 -23.79 10.08
N PRO A 205 21.28 -24.66 11.09
CA PRO A 205 20.64 -24.25 12.35
C PRO A 205 21.44 -23.22 13.16
N LYS A 206 22.77 -23.39 13.27
CA LYS A 206 23.62 -22.46 14.02
C LYS A 206 23.66 -21.07 13.37
N LEU A 207 23.74 -21.01 12.05
CA LEU A 207 23.68 -19.76 11.29
C LEU A 207 22.32 -19.09 11.42
N ARG A 208 21.21 -19.85 11.35
CA ARG A 208 19.86 -19.30 11.61
C ARG A 208 19.76 -18.66 12.98
N GLU A 209 20.22 -19.35 14.02
CA GLU A 209 20.21 -18.82 15.39
C GLU A 209 21.04 -17.54 15.50
N ALA A 210 22.29 -17.57 15.01
CA ALA A 210 23.19 -16.43 15.06
C ALA A 210 22.62 -15.22 14.31
N ALA A 211 22.11 -15.43 13.08
CA ALA A 211 21.50 -14.38 12.28
C ALA A 211 20.24 -13.81 12.93
N TYR A 212 19.39 -14.67 13.50
CA TYR A 212 18.19 -14.23 14.21
C TYR A 212 18.55 -13.41 15.46
N ARG A 213 19.53 -13.85 16.25
CA ARG A 213 19.98 -13.10 17.44
C ARG A 213 20.61 -11.77 17.06
N GLU A 214 21.41 -11.73 15.99
CA GLU A 214 22.03 -10.50 15.50
C GLU A 214 20.97 -9.48 15.05
N LEU A 215 19.92 -9.93 14.35
CA LEU A 215 18.79 -9.07 13.98
C LEU A 215 18.23 -8.38 15.22
N TYR A 216 17.88 -9.13 16.26
CA TYR A 216 17.29 -8.56 17.47
C TYR A 216 18.29 -7.82 18.36
N ARG A 217 19.59 -8.11 18.29
CA ARG A 217 20.63 -7.32 18.97
C ARG A 217 20.65 -5.89 18.43
N VAL A 218 20.77 -5.74 17.10
CA VAL A 218 20.82 -4.42 16.45
C VAL A 218 19.52 -3.64 16.63
N PHE A 219 18.36 -4.30 16.48
CA PHE A 219 17.08 -3.66 16.78
C PHE A 219 16.95 -3.30 18.27
N GLY A 220 17.46 -4.16 19.16
CA GLY A 220 17.49 -3.95 20.61
C GLY A 220 18.29 -2.73 21.02
N GLU A 221 19.44 -2.50 20.38
CA GLU A 221 20.30 -1.31 20.58
C GLU A 221 19.59 -0.01 20.20
N ASN A 222 18.60 -0.06 19.31
CA ASN A 222 17.83 1.08 18.86
C ASN A 222 16.41 1.11 19.43
N ALA A 223 16.06 0.17 20.32
CA ALA A 223 14.68 -0.10 20.71
C ALA A 223 13.97 1.12 21.31
N GLN A 224 14.66 1.96 22.07
CA GLN A 224 14.07 3.16 22.66
C GLN A 224 13.59 4.15 21.59
N VAL A 225 14.41 4.43 20.59
CA VAL A 225 14.08 5.35 19.50
C VAL A 225 12.95 4.76 18.64
N LEU A 226 13.06 3.48 18.28
CA LEU A 226 12.04 2.79 17.49
C LEU A 226 10.68 2.74 18.22
N ALA A 227 10.69 2.56 19.55
CA ALA A 227 9.48 2.60 20.37
C ALA A 227 8.84 3.99 20.38
N GLN A 228 9.63 5.07 20.35
CA GLN A 228 9.07 6.43 20.26
C GLN A 228 8.37 6.68 18.92
N PHE A 229 8.94 6.23 17.79
CA PHE A 229 8.25 6.28 16.50
C PHE A 229 6.88 5.59 16.55
N TYR A 230 6.86 4.36 17.07
CA TYR A 230 5.61 3.60 17.22
C TYR A 230 4.60 4.33 18.12
N ASN A 231 5.04 4.82 19.28
CA ASN A 231 4.16 5.53 20.22
C ASN A 231 3.55 6.79 19.60
N TYR A 232 4.34 7.61 18.89
CA TYR A 232 3.82 8.84 18.28
C TYR A 232 2.82 8.52 17.16
N LEU A 233 3.13 7.56 16.28
CA LEU A 233 2.23 7.19 15.18
C LEU A 233 0.92 6.57 15.70
N VAL A 234 0.97 5.71 16.72
CA VAL A 234 -0.25 5.11 17.30
C VAL A 234 -1.07 6.14 18.07
N THR A 235 -0.41 7.06 18.77
CA THR A 235 -1.08 8.14 19.51
C THR A 235 -1.78 9.09 18.54
N ASP A 236 -1.08 9.53 17.51
CA ASP A 236 -1.61 10.36 16.42
C ASP A 236 -2.82 9.69 15.75
N TRP A 237 -2.67 8.43 15.33
CA TRP A 237 -3.76 7.65 14.74
C TRP A 237 -5.00 7.58 15.63
N ARG A 238 -4.82 7.35 16.94
CA ARG A 238 -5.93 7.29 17.90
C ARG A 238 -6.57 8.67 18.11
N MET A 239 -5.76 9.71 18.28
CA MET A 239 -6.25 11.08 18.50
C MET A 239 -7.07 11.56 17.31
N GLU A 240 -6.58 11.36 16.10
CA GLU A 240 -7.31 11.73 14.89
C GLU A 240 -8.54 10.84 14.71
N ASN A 241 -8.37 9.53 14.56
CA ASN A 241 -9.46 8.68 14.09
C ASN A 241 -10.52 8.39 15.15
N VAL A 242 -10.12 8.09 16.38
CA VAL A 242 -11.08 7.81 17.46
C VAL A 242 -11.52 9.12 18.13
N GLY A 243 -10.57 10.02 18.36
CA GLY A 243 -10.83 11.30 19.05
C GLY A 243 -11.62 12.28 18.19
N LEU A 244 -11.10 12.68 17.04
CA LEU A 244 -11.72 13.68 16.16
C LEU A 244 -12.79 13.05 15.26
N ARG A 245 -12.45 11.99 14.53
CA ARG A 245 -13.33 11.34 13.54
C ARG A 245 -14.34 10.36 14.14
N LYS A 246 -14.31 10.14 15.46
CA LYS A 246 -15.32 9.36 16.21
C LYS A 246 -15.50 7.90 15.76
N PHE A 247 -14.47 7.27 15.18
CA PHE A 247 -14.50 5.83 14.94
C PHE A 247 -14.60 5.07 16.28
N ALA A 248 -15.34 3.96 16.30
CA ALA A 248 -15.53 3.14 17.51
C ALA A 248 -14.21 2.58 18.06
N GLY A 249 -13.21 2.37 17.20
CA GLY A 249 -11.86 1.98 17.59
C GLY A 249 -10.88 2.09 16.42
N PRO A 250 -9.57 1.94 16.68
CA PRO A 250 -8.54 2.10 15.65
C PRO A 250 -8.69 1.17 14.45
N ILE A 251 -9.20 -0.05 14.64
CA ILE A 251 -9.38 -1.04 13.58
C ILE A 251 -10.58 -0.72 12.66
N ALA A 252 -11.63 -0.08 13.19
CA ALA A 252 -12.84 0.26 12.45
C ALA A 252 -12.54 1.19 11.25
N VAL A 253 -11.51 2.03 11.37
CA VAL A 253 -11.00 2.88 10.28
C VAL A 253 -10.60 2.04 9.06
N ARG A 254 -9.80 0.98 9.29
CA ARG A 254 -9.31 0.11 8.22
C ARG A 254 -10.41 -0.81 7.70
N ASN A 255 -11.28 -1.26 8.58
CA ASN A 255 -12.43 -2.08 8.22
C ASN A 255 -13.35 -1.31 7.27
N LEU A 256 -13.73 -0.08 7.63
CA LEU A 256 -14.51 0.80 6.77
C LEU A 256 -13.80 1.09 5.44
N ALA A 257 -12.51 1.41 5.47
CA ALA A 257 -11.72 1.68 4.26
C ALA A 257 -11.61 0.49 3.30
N ASN A 258 -11.83 -0.74 3.79
CA ASN A 258 -11.86 -1.95 2.97
C ASN A 258 -13.31 -2.41 2.65
N ASN A 259 -14.32 -1.67 3.07
CA ASN A 259 -15.73 -2.06 3.06
C ASN A 259 -16.01 -3.42 3.75
N ILE A 260 -15.43 -3.61 4.93
CA ILE A 260 -15.58 -4.84 5.70
C ILE A 260 -16.28 -4.50 7.02
N PRO A 261 -17.43 -5.11 7.34
CA PRO A 261 -18.06 -4.93 8.64
C PRO A 261 -17.16 -5.42 9.78
N ASP A 262 -17.11 -4.69 10.89
CA ASP A 262 -16.28 -5.05 12.05
C ASP A 262 -16.50 -6.49 12.53
N ALA A 263 -17.76 -6.96 12.53
CA ALA A 263 -18.11 -8.31 12.93
C ALA A 263 -17.45 -9.42 12.07
N VAL A 264 -17.17 -9.14 10.80
CA VAL A 264 -16.46 -10.09 9.91
C VAL A 264 -15.00 -10.23 10.34
N VAL A 265 -14.34 -9.11 10.65
CA VAL A 265 -12.95 -9.12 11.12
C VAL A 265 -12.84 -9.74 12.50
N GLU A 266 -13.76 -9.44 13.42
CA GLU A 266 -13.81 -10.09 14.73
C GLU A 266 -14.04 -11.59 14.61
N THR A 267 -14.91 -12.03 13.70
CA THR A 267 -15.13 -13.46 13.42
C THR A 267 -13.83 -14.13 12.94
N LEU A 268 -13.09 -13.50 12.03
CA LEU A 268 -11.79 -14.01 11.57
C LEU A 268 -10.81 -14.16 12.74
N LEU A 269 -10.68 -13.13 13.58
CA LEU A 269 -9.76 -13.14 14.73
C LEU A 269 -10.14 -14.23 15.73
N ASP A 270 -11.42 -14.38 16.02
CA ASP A 270 -11.93 -15.39 16.95
C ASP A 270 -11.75 -16.82 16.44
N VAL A 271 -12.05 -17.06 15.17
CA VAL A 271 -11.83 -18.37 14.54
C VAL A 271 -10.34 -18.72 14.54
N CYS A 272 -9.46 -17.76 14.22
CA CYS A 272 -8.02 -17.94 14.30
C CYS A 272 -7.55 -18.29 15.73
N ARG A 273 -8.03 -17.56 16.76
CA ARG A 273 -7.71 -17.81 18.17
C ARG A 273 -8.17 -19.22 18.61
N LYS A 274 -9.42 -19.58 18.31
CA LYS A 274 -10.00 -20.91 18.63
C LYS A 274 -9.24 -22.05 17.94
N ASN A 275 -8.72 -21.81 16.74
CA ASN A 275 -8.01 -22.80 15.93
C ASN A 275 -6.48 -22.73 16.03
N ALA A 276 -5.92 -22.00 17.00
CA ALA A 276 -4.48 -21.95 17.24
C ALA A 276 -3.83 -23.35 17.42
N ARG A 277 -4.62 -24.37 17.78
CA ARG A 277 -4.20 -25.78 17.83
C ARG A 277 -3.70 -26.31 16.47
N VAL A 278 -4.18 -25.80 15.34
CA VAL A 278 -3.74 -26.21 14.00
C VAL A 278 -2.28 -25.80 13.78
N PHE A 279 -1.93 -24.55 14.09
CA PHE A 279 -0.55 -24.09 14.07
C PHE A 279 0.33 -24.86 15.05
N ARG A 280 -0.15 -25.13 16.27
CA ARG A 280 0.60 -25.96 17.24
C ARG A 280 0.88 -27.35 16.71
N ARG A 281 -0.12 -28.00 16.10
CA ARG A 281 0.03 -29.33 15.47
C ARG A 281 1.05 -29.28 14.34
N TYR A 282 0.97 -28.27 13.46
CA TYR A 282 1.94 -28.10 12.38
C TYR A 282 3.37 -27.93 12.92
N PHE A 283 3.59 -27.08 13.93
CA PHE A 283 4.92 -26.87 14.49
C PHE A 283 5.47 -28.11 15.22
N GLN A 284 4.63 -28.91 15.87
CA GLN A 284 5.04 -30.20 16.42
C GLN A 284 5.44 -31.18 15.31
N LEU A 285 4.71 -31.19 14.20
CA LEU A 285 5.01 -32.05 13.05
C LEU A 285 6.31 -31.61 12.37
N LYS A 286 6.48 -30.30 12.14
CA LYS A 286 7.72 -29.71 11.63
C LYS A 286 8.91 -30.02 12.52
N ALA A 287 8.78 -29.91 13.84
CA ALA A 287 9.84 -30.28 14.78
C ALA A 287 10.31 -31.73 14.54
N LYS A 288 9.37 -32.67 14.40
CA LYS A 288 9.68 -34.07 14.08
C LYS A 288 10.38 -34.22 12.73
N TRP A 289 9.89 -33.55 11.68
CA TRP A 289 10.47 -33.62 10.35
C TRP A 289 11.91 -33.12 10.27
N ILE A 290 12.24 -32.07 11.03
CA ILE A 290 13.60 -31.52 11.07
C ILE A 290 14.45 -32.06 12.23
N GLY A 291 13.99 -33.12 12.91
CA GLY A 291 14.73 -33.82 13.96
C GLY A 291 14.93 -33.02 15.26
N LEU A 292 14.09 -32.02 15.53
CA LEU A 292 14.16 -31.21 16.75
C LEU A 292 13.10 -31.62 17.77
N PRO A 293 13.43 -31.69 19.07
CA PRO A 293 12.44 -31.99 20.12
C PRO A 293 11.43 -30.85 20.31
N ARG A 294 11.84 -29.60 20.05
CA ARG A 294 10.99 -28.40 20.12
C ARG A 294 11.57 -27.30 19.24
N LEU A 295 10.71 -26.64 18.46
CA LEU A 295 11.12 -25.47 17.68
C LEU A 295 11.41 -24.27 18.57
N ARG A 296 12.49 -23.55 18.27
CA ARG A 296 12.70 -22.17 18.69
C ARG A 296 12.13 -21.22 17.64
N ARG A 297 12.11 -19.92 17.94
CA ARG A 297 11.57 -18.91 17.02
C ARG A 297 12.33 -18.86 15.68
N TYR A 298 13.64 -19.08 15.71
CA TYR A 298 14.52 -19.16 14.54
C TYR A 298 14.48 -20.50 13.80
N ASP A 299 13.70 -21.49 14.27
CA ASP A 299 13.48 -22.75 13.53
C ASP A 299 12.21 -22.74 12.70
N LEU A 300 11.34 -21.73 12.90
CA LEU A 300 10.04 -21.67 12.21
C LEU A 300 10.19 -21.57 10.69
N TYR A 301 11.24 -20.91 10.22
CA TYR A 301 11.54 -20.73 8.80
C TYR A 301 12.55 -21.73 8.25
N ALA A 302 13.01 -22.70 9.06
CA ALA A 302 13.90 -23.75 8.57
C ALA A 302 13.24 -24.48 7.38
N PRO A 303 13.95 -24.67 6.25
CA PRO A 303 13.41 -25.41 5.12
C PRO A 303 13.21 -26.87 5.52
N LEU A 304 12.11 -27.48 5.04
CA LEU A 304 11.85 -28.91 5.25
C LEU A 304 12.66 -29.78 4.29
N LEU A 305 12.79 -29.31 3.06
CA LEU A 305 13.50 -29.96 1.98
C LEU A 305 14.42 -28.93 1.32
N ARG A 306 15.54 -29.41 0.79
CA ARG A 306 16.41 -28.62 -0.06
C ARG A 306 15.91 -28.78 -1.50
N ALA A 307 15.47 -27.68 -2.12
CA ALA A 307 14.98 -27.67 -3.48
C ALA A 307 15.87 -26.73 -4.29
N ASP A 308 16.87 -27.31 -4.95
CA ASP A 308 17.89 -26.58 -5.73
C ASP A 308 17.65 -26.74 -7.24
N LYS A 309 16.44 -27.17 -7.66
CA LYS A 309 16.14 -27.38 -9.08
C LYS A 309 15.87 -26.04 -9.76
N GLU A 310 16.71 -25.73 -10.74
CA GLU A 310 16.52 -24.60 -11.64
C GLU A 310 15.59 -24.99 -12.80
N TYR A 311 14.77 -24.04 -13.22
CA TYR A 311 13.84 -24.18 -14.33
C TYR A 311 14.07 -23.05 -15.33
N PRO A 312 14.38 -23.35 -16.61
CA PRO A 312 14.41 -22.35 -17.66
C PRO A 312 13.06 -21.63 -17.77
N TYR A 313 13.10 -20.33 -18.09
CA TYR A 313 11.90 -19.50 -18.21
C TYR A 313 10.81 -20.10 -19.11
N PRO A 314 11.11 -20.64 -20.32
CA PRO A 314 10.07 -21.27 -21.14
C PRO A 314 9.37 -22.44 -20.44
N GLU A 315 10.13 -23.30 -19.75
CA GLU A 315 9.59 -24.45 -19.01
C GLU A 315 8.72 -23.99 -17.83
N ALA A 316 9.13 -22.92 -17.14
CA ALA A 316 8.34 -22.32 -16.06
C ALA A 316 6.99 -21.77 -16.56
N VAL A 317 6.96 -21.16 -17.75
CA VAL A 317 5.70 -20.69 -18.36
C VAL A 317 4.80 -21.87 -18.69
N GLU A 318 5.34 -22.93 -19.29
CA GLU A 318 4.58 -24.15 -19.59
C GLU A 318 3.99 -24.78 -18.32
N TYR A 319 4.78 -24.94 -17.25
CA TYR A 319 4.25 -25.46 -15.99
C TYR A 319 3.09 -24.65 -15.43
N VAL A 320 3.20 -23.31 -15.47
CA VAL A 320 2.12 -22.43 -14.99
C VAL A 320 0.87 -22.63 -15.84
N LEU A 321 1.00 -22.64 -17.16
CA LEU A 321 -0.13 -22.84 -18.06
C LEU A 321 -0.77 -24.22 -17.85
N ASP A 322 0.03 -25.27 -17.69
CA ASP A 322 -0.45 -26.63 -17.44
C ASP A 322 -1.26 -26.73 -16.13
N THR A 323 -0.95 -25.93 -15.10
CA THR A 323 -1.76 -25.92 -13.87
C THR A 323 -3.21 -25.46 -14.09
N PHE A 324 -3.48 -24.74 -15.17
CA PHE A 324 -4.81 -24.26 -15.54
C PHE A 324 -5.47 -25.11 -16.65
N SER A 325 -4.77 -26.11 -17.19
CA SER A 325 -5.22 -26.89 -18.35
C SER A 325 -6.21 -28.03 -18.03
N GLY A 326 -6.40 -28.37 -16.75
CA GLY A 326 -7.39 -29.37 -16.30
C GLY A 326 -6.90 -30.81 -16.29
#